data_AF-A0A7S2FNW7-F1
#
_entry.id   AF-A0A7S2FNW7-F1
#
_cell.length_a   1.000
_cell.length_b   1.000
_cell.length_c   1.000
_cell.angle_alpha   90.00
_cell.angle_beta   90.00
_cell.angle_gamma   90.00
#
_symmetry.space_group_name_H-M   'P 1'
#
loop_
_entity.id
_entity.type
_entity.pdbx_description
1 polymer ?
#
loop_
_entity_poly.entity_id
_entity_poly.type
_entity_poly.pdbx_seq_one_letter_code
_entity_poly.pdbx_strand_id
1 'polypeptide(L)'
;EVLRKEAQLESLKDEIGALRKKIENLNASNNSPGRMRRIDSLGKVNPNTVPAKYRLRKEDITLQSLIGKGSFGEVWRAMYTGPTTSTLVAVKLYLSENVETEIRTLVNLTHHPNVIS
;
A
#
# COMPACT_ATOMS: atom_id res chain seq x y z
N GLU A 1 -18.21 45.20 -17.74
CA GLU A 1 -17.78 43.81 -18.03
C GLU A 1 -16.56 43.38 -17.22
N VAL A 2 -15.51 44.21 -17.12
CA VAL A 2 -14.30 43.95 -16.32
C VAL A 2 -14.62 43.63 -14.85
N LEU A 3 -15.40 44.46 -14.16
CA LEU A 3 -15.83 44.22 -12.76
C LEU A 3 -16.53 42.88 -12.54
N ARG A 4 -17.27 42.38 -13.55
CA ARG A 4 -17.97 41.09 -13.47
C ARG A 4 -16.99 39.92 -13.61
N LYS A 5 -15.96 40.07 -14.47
CA LYS A 5 -14.88 39.10 -14.62
C LYS A 5 -13.99 39.05 -13.38
N GLU A 6 -13.74 40.20 -12.75
CA GLU A 6 -13.00 40.29 -11.48
C GLU A 6 -13.75 39.58 -10.34
N ALA A 7 -15.06 39.81 -10.22
CA ALA A 7 -15.87 39.11 -9.22
C ALA A 7 -15.91 37.58 -9.44
N GLN A 8 -16.00 37.12 -10.70
CA GLN A 8 -15.93 35.70 -11.02
C GLN A 8 -14.55 35.10 -10.71
N LEU A 9 -13.47 35.82 -11.00
CA LEU A 9 -12.11 35.39 -10.72
C LEU A 9 -11.90 35.20 -9.21
N GLU A 10 -12.45 36.09 -8.39
CA GLU A 10 -12.30 36.00 -6.94
C GLU A 10 -13.08 34.82 -6.36
N SER A 11 -14.31 34.60 -6.85
CA SER A 11 -15.10 33.40 -6.49
C SER A 11 -14.39 32.09 -6.85
N LEU A 12 -13.67 32.04 -7.98
CA LEU A 12 -12.90 30.87 -8.41
C LEU A 12 -11.68 30.61 -7.52
N LYS A 13 -11.01 31.67 -7.04
CA LYS A 13 -9.89 31.52 -6.11
C LYS A 13 -10.34 30.96 -4.76
N ASP A 14 -11.48 31.42 -4.26
CA ASP A 14 -12.07 30.92 -3.02
C ASP A 14 -12.42 29.42 -3.14
N GLU A 15 -13.00 29.02 -4.26
CA GLU A 15 -13.33 27.61 -4.54
C GLU A 15 -12.07 26.74 -4.64
N ILE A 16 -11.01 27.21 -5.32
CA ILE A 16 -9.71 26.52 -5.38
C ILE A 16 -9.10 26.40 -3.98
N GLY A 17 -9.18 27.46 -3.16
CA GLY A 17 -8.70 27.44 -1.78
C GLY A 17 -9.43 26.39 -0.93
N ALA A 18 -10.75 26.32 -1.06
CA ALA A 18 -11.58 25.34 -0.37
C ALA A 18 -11.26 23.90 -0.82
N LEU A 19 -11.09 23.68 -2.13
CA LEU A 19 -10.74 22.37 -2.68
C LEU A 19 -9.35 21.92 -2.22
N ARG A 20 -8.36 22.81 -2.19
CA ARG A 20 -7.01 22.51 -1.66
C ARG A 20 -7.06 22.08 -0.20
N LYS A 21 -7.80 22.82 0.63
CA LYS A 21 -7.99 22.49 2.05
C LYS A 21 -8.71 21.15 2.24
N LYS A 22 -9.69 20.83 1.37
CA LYS A 22 -10.39 19.54 1.37
C LYS A 22 -9.46 18.38 1.01
N ILE A 23 -8.59 18.57 0.02
CA ILE A 23 -7.57 17.58 -0.37
C ILE A 23 -6.57 17.36 0.78
N GLU A 24 -6.12 18.43 1.44
CA GLU A 24 -5.21 18.34 2.58
C GLU A 24 -5.83 17.55 3.74
N ASN A 25 -7.09 17.83 4.09
CA ASN A 25 -7.82 17.09 5.12
C ASN A 25 -8.05 15.61 4.75
N LEU A 26 -8.37 15.32 3.48
CA LEU A 26 -8.51 13.95 3.00
C LEU A 26 -7.17 13.20 3.03
N ASN A 27 -6.08 13.85 2.64
CA ASN A 27 -4.74 13.27 2.74
C ASN A 27 -4.33 13.08 4.20
N ALA A 28 -4.64 14.00 5.12
CA ALA A 28 -4.38 13.84 6.54
C ALA A 28 -5.24 12.72 7.16
N SER A 29 -6.49 12.55 6.70
CA SER A 29 -7.35 11.45 7.12
C SER A 29 -6.89 10.10 6.55
N ASN A 30 -6.43 10.05 5.31
CA ASN A 30 -5.87 8.84 4.68
C ASN A 30 -4.45 8.51 5.19
N ASN A 31 -3.71 9.53 5.64
CA ASN A 31 -2.41 9.40 6.30
C ASN A 31 -2.53 9.29 7.81
N SER A 32 -3.74 9.33 8.38
CA SER A 32 -3.90 8.84 9.73
C SER A 32 -3.52 7.35 9.64
N PRO A 33 -2.42 6.91 10.28
CA PRO A 33 -2.06 5.50 10.26
C PRO A 33 -3.19 4.84 11.01
N GLY A 34 -4.20 4.33 10.28
CA GLY A 34 -5.43 3.80 10.84
C GLY A 34 -5.01 2.79 11.86
N ARG A 35 -5.08 3.20 13.15
CA ARG A 35 -4.25 2.74 14.27
C ARG A 35 -3.68 1.37 13.99
N MET A 36 -2.57 1.33 13.25
CA MET A 36 -1.90 0.09 12.97
C MET A 36 -1.34 -0.21 14.34
N ARG A 37 -2.03 -1.08 15.09
CA ARG A 37 -1.37 -1.78 16.19
C ARG A 37 -0.19 -2.38 15.48
N ARG A 38 0.99 -1.77 15.62
CA ARG A 38 2.22 -2.45 15.29
C ARG A 38 2.06 -3.74 16.06
N ILE A 39 1.83 -4.82 15.33
CA ILE A 39 1.94 -6.13 15.92
C ILE A 39 3.45 -6.25 16.07
N ASP A 40 3.97 -5.67 17.15
CA ASP A 40 5.38 -5.71 17.52
C ASP A 40 5.82 -7.17 17.81
N SER A 41 4.88 -8.10 17.68
CA SER A 41 5.02 -9.55 17.65
C SER A 41 4.33 -10.13 16.40
N LEU A 42 4.81 -9.80 15.19
CA LEU A 42 4.76 -10.83 14.15
C LEU A 42 5.79 -11.86 14.61
N GLY A 43 5.32 -12.94 15.24
CA GLY A 43 6.13 -14.08 15.64
C GLY A 43 7.16 -14.39 14.56
N LYS A 44 8.38 -14.66 15.00
CA LYS A 44 9.55 -14.83 14.15
C LYS A 44 9.24 -15.94 13.14
N VAL A 45 8.74 -15.58 11.96
CA VAL A 45 8.72 -16.48 10.80
C VAL A 45 10.13 -17.00 10.69
N ASN A 46 10.29 -18.32 10.69
CA ASN A 46 11.62 -18.88 10.62
C ASN A 46 12.29 -18.29 9.37
N PRO A 47 13.43 -17.60 9.48
CA PRO A 47 14.04 -16.95 8.33
C PRO A 47 14.30 -17.95 7.21
N ASN A 48 14.51 -19.23 7.53
CA ASN A 48 14.70 -20.31 6.55
C ASN A 48 13.43 -20.76 5.83
N THR A 49 12.24 -20.33 6.25
CA THR A 49 10.97 -20.64 5.57
C THR A 49 10.90 -20.02 4.17
N VAL A 50 11.57 -18.88 3.96
CA VAL A 50 11.61 -18.21 2.66
C VAL A 50 13.03 -18.29 2.10
N PRO A 51 13.26 -18.92 0.92
CA PRO A 51 14.56 -18.90 0.27
C PRO A 51 15.06 -17.47 0.06
N ALA A 52 16.36 -17.22 0.27
CA ALA A 52 16.94 -15.88 0.24
C ALA A 52 16.62 -15.09 -1.05
N LYS A 53 16.53 -15.77 -2.19
CA LYS A 53 16.20 -15.18 -3.50
C LYS A 53 14.79 -14.55 -3.57
N TYR A 54 13.88 -14.90 -2.66
CA TYR A 54 12.52 -14.34 -2.60
C TYR A 54 12.35 -13.32 -1.48
N ARG A 55 13.42 -13.01 -0.73
CA ARG A 55 13.36 -12.01 0.34
C ARG A 55 13.60 -10.62 -0.25
N LEU A 56 12.64 -9.73 -0.07
CA LEU A 56 12.73 -8.34 -0.49
C LEU A 56 13.01 -7.44 0.72
N ARG A 57 13.70 -6.32 0.49
CA ARG A 57 13.83 -5.29 1.53
C ARG A 57 12.52 -4.54 1.64
N LYS A 58 12.12 -4.19 2.85
CA LYS A 58 10.84 -3.51 3.08
C LYS A 58 10.85 -2.11 2.48
N GLU A 59 12.01 -1.47 2.43
CA GLU A 59 12.22 -0.12 1.91
C GLU A 59 12.01 -0.05 0.39
N ASP A 60 12.12 -1.19 -0.30
CA ASP A 60 11.89 -1.29 -1.75
C ASP A 60 10.38 -1.35 -2.10
N ILE A 61 9.49 -1.39 -1.09
CA ILE A 61 8.05 -1.54 -1.26
C ILE A 61 7.34 -0.26 -0.80
N THR A 62 6.62 0.38 -1.74
CA THR A 62 5.77 1.54 -1.45
C THR A 62 4.30 1.15 -1.56
N LEU A 63 3.59 1.11 -0.43
CA LEU A 63 2.14 0.88 -0.42
C LEU A 63 1.41 2.10 -1.01
N GLN A 64 0.44 1.86 -1.90
CA GLN A 64 -0.29 2.92 -2.60
C GLN A 64 -1.75 2.98 -2.16
N SER A 65 -2.51 1.90 -2.30
CA SER A 65 -3.94 1.88 -1.96
C SER A 65 -4.37 0.52 -1.42
N LEU A 66 -5.26 0.50 -0.43
CA LEU A 66 -5.85 -0.73 0.08
C LEU A 66 -6.74 -1.37 -1.00
N ILE A 67 -6.51 -2.65 -1.29
CA ILE A 67 -7.36 -3.47 -2.19
C ILE A 67 -8.47 -4.12 -1.37
N GLY A 68 -8.14 -4.66 -0.20
CA GLY A 68 -9.11 -5.33 0.64
C GLY A 68 -8.59 -5.64 2.04
N LYS A 69 -9.53 -5.78 2.97
CA LYS A 69 -9.27 -6.15 4.36
C LYS A 69 -10.13 -7.35 4.74
N GLY A 70 -9.49 -8.34 5.33
CA GLY A 70 -10.14 -9.55 5.83
C GLY A 70 -9.72 -9.88 7.26
N SER A 71 -10.24 -10.99 7.77
CA SER A 71 -9.92 -11.50 9.11
C SER A 71 -8.44 -11.84 9.30
N PHE A 72 -7.72 -12.17 8.22
CA PHE A 72 -6.32 -12.59 8.26
C PHE A 72 -5.33 -11.45 7.95
N GLY A 73 -5.82 -10.30 7.50
CA GLY A 73 -4.99 -9.17 7.16
C GLY A 73 -5.49 -8.30 6.03
N GLU A 74 -4.57 -7.56 5.45
CA GLU A 74 -4.86 -6.50 4.49
C GLU A 74 -4.04 -6.72 3.22
N VAL A 75 -4.67 -6.53 2.07
CA VAL A 75 -4.02 -6.60 0.76
C VAL A 75 -3.97 -5.20 0.17
N TRP A 76 -2.79 -4.80 -0.25
CA TRP A 76 -2.50 -3.46 -0.75
C TRP A 76 -1.97 -3.53 -2.17
N ARG A 77 -2.39 -2.58 -3.01
CA ARG A 77 -1.70 -2.23 -4.26
C ARG A 77 -0.42 -1.50 -3.87
N ALA A 78 0.71 -1.94 -4.38
CA ALA A 78 2.01 -1.37 -4.05
C ALA A 78 2.90 -1.28 -5.29
N MET A 79 3.91 -0.42 -5.20
CA MET A 79 5.01 -0.37 -6.16
C MET A 79 6.23 -1.03 -5.53
N TYR A 80 6.76 -2.07 -6.16
CA TYR A 80 8.08 -2.61 -5.86
C TYR A 80 9.11 -1.92 -6.73
N THR A 81 10.13 -1.31 -6.11
CA THR A 81 11.25 -0.67 -6.81
C THR A 81 12.48 -1.54 -6.63
N GLY A 82 12.67 -2.47 -7.56
CA GLY A 82 13.84 -3.33 -7.59
C GLY A 82 15.08 -2.61 -8.15
N PRO A 83 16.23 -3.30 -8.22
CA PRO A 83 17.48 -2.71 -8.70
C PRO A 83 17.42 -2.23 -10.15
N THR A 84 16.58 -2.86 -10.98
CA THR A 84 16.53 -2.62 -12.43
C THR A 84 15.21 -2.06 -12.92
N THR A 85 14.10 -2.33 -12.20
CA THR A 85 12.75 -1.94 -12.65
C THR A 85 11.83 -1.68 -11.47
N SER A 86 10.83 -0.83 -11.71
CA SER A 86 9.68 -0.67 -10.82
C SER A 86 8.50 -1.45 -11.37
N THR A 87 7.88 -2.28 -10.54
CA THR A 87 6.76 -3.16 -10.91
C THR A 87 5.61 -3.00 -9.94
N LEU A 88 4.38 -2.99 -10.47
CA LEU A 88 3.17 -2.98 -9.66
C LEU A 88 2.93 -4.36 -9.07
N VAL A 89 2.72 -4.43 -7.75
CA VAL A 89 2.55 -5.69 -7.01
C VAL A 89 1.39 -5.61 -6.02
N ALA A 90 0.93 -6.77 -5.57
CA ALA A 90 0.04 -6.90 -4.42
C ALA A 90 0.85 -7.27 -3.17
N VAL A 91 0.61 -6.57 -2.06
CA VAL A 91 1.28 -6.82 -0.78
C VAL A 91 0.24 -7.20 0.25
N LYS A 92 0.32 -8.43 0.78
CA LYS A 92 -0.51 -8.90 1.88
C LYS A 92 0.22 -8.72 3.21
N LEU A 93 -0.33 -7.85 4.06
CA LEU A 93 0.09 -7.68 5.44
C LEU A 93 -0.70 -8.66 6.30
N TYR A 94 0.00 -9.57 6.97
CA TYR A 94 -0.61 -10.60 7.81
C TYR A 94 -0.85 -10.10 9.24
N LEU A 95 -1.99 -10.47 9.82
CA LEU A 95 -2.30 -10.24 11.24
C LEU A 95 -1.89 -11.42 12.14
N SER A 96 -1.70 -12.61 11.57
CA SER A 96 -1.34 -13.84 12.28
C SER A 96 0.07 -14.30 11.97
N GLU A 97 0.67 -15.04 12.90
CA GLU A 97 2.06 -15.52 12.79
C GLU A 97 2.19 -16.81 11.95
N ASN A 98 1.11 -17.57 11.72
CA ASN A 98 1.17 -18.83 10.98
C ASN A 98 1.01 -18.63 9.46
N VAL A 99 2.04 -18.07 8.84
CA VAL A 99 2.10 -17.80 7.39
C VAL A 99 2.98 -18.80 6.62
N GLU A 100 3.68 -19.68 7.34
CA GLU A 100 4.74 -20.51 6.77
C GLU A 100 4.23 -21.48 5.70
N THR A 101 3.06 -22.10 5.94
CA THR A 101 2.47 -23.04 4.99
C THR A 101 2.04 -22.35 3.70
N GLU A 102 1.45 -21.16 3.79
CA GLU A 102 1.07 -20.36 2.61
C GLU A 102 2.31 -20.00 1.79
N ILE A 103 3.34 -19.45 2.44
CA ILE A 103 4.57 -19.04 1.75
C ILE A 103 5.29 -20.23 1.12
N ARG A 104 5.44 -21.35 1.84
CA ARG A 104 6.10 -22.56 1.31
C ARG A 104 5.38 -23.12 0.09
N THR A 105 4.05 -23.12 0.13
CA THR A 105 3.22 -23.60 -0.99
C THR A 105 3.42 -22.71 -2.23
N LEU A 106 3.39 -21.39 -2.06
CA LEU A 106 3.57 -20.44 -3.16
C LEU A 106 4.97 -20.50 -3.76
N VAL A 107 6.01 -20.62 -2.92
CA VAL A 107 7.41 -20.78 -3.37
C VAL A 107 7.60 -22.03 -4.22
N ASN A 108 6.92 -23.14 -3.86
CA ASN A 108 7.02 -24.38 -4.62
C ASN A 108 6.26 -24.34 -5.96
N LEU A 109 5.27 -23.44 -6.08
CA LEU A 109 4.40 -23.33 -7.26
C LEU A 109 4.72 -22.12 -8.14
N THR A 110 5.76 -21.34 -7.84
CA THR A 110 6.08 -20.08 -8.52
C THR A 110 6.28 -20.21 -10.05
N HIS A 111 6.58 -21.41 -10.54
CA HIS A 111 6.80 -21.68 -11.97
C HIS A 111 5.55 -22.16 -12.71
N HIS A 112 4.42 -22.32 -12.03
CA HIS A 112 3.20 -22.82 -12.66
C HIS A 112 2.43 -21.67 -13.34
N PRO A 113 2.04 -21.79 -14.62
CA PRO A 113 1.48 -20.68 -15.40
C PRO A 113 0.13 -20.16 -14.88
N ASN A 114 -0.60 -20.98 -14.13
CA ASN A 114 -1.90 -20.62 -13.56
C ASN A 114 -1.86 -20.35 -12.05
N VAL A 115 -0.67 -20.21 -11.48
CA VAL A 115 -0.49 -19.80 -10.09
C VAL A 115 0.13 -18.41 -10.09
N ILE A 116 -0.45 -17.51 -9.30
CA ILE A 116 0.05 -16.14 -9.16
C ILE A 116 1.43 -16.22 -8.50
N SER A 117 2.43 -15.63 -9.15
CA SER A 117 3.81 -15.50 -8.70
C SER A 117 4.06 -14.21 -7.93
#